data_AF-A0A0F9DWP9-F1
#
_entry.id   AF-A0A0F9DWP9-F1
#
_cell.length_a   1.000
_cell.length_b   1.000
_cell.length_c   1.000
_cell.angle_alpha   90.00
_cell.angle_beta   90.00
_cell.angle_gamma   90.00
#
_symmetry.space_group_name_H-M   'P 1'
#
loop_
_entity.id
_entity.type
_entity.pdbx_description
1 polymer ?
#
loop_
_entity_poly.entity_id
_entity_poly.type
_entity_poly.pdbx_seq_one_letter_code
_entity_poly.pdbx_strand_id
1 'polypeptide(L)'
;ALVASGYCLPVIPAGGQAEIVFDAGFGDSWATVPADLAQAVMIIAAQFYETRGGVSGTVAFPAEVIRILAPYRNLRLIAGGRS
;
A
#
# COMPACT_ATOMS: atom_id res chain seq x y z
N ALA A 1 12.24 -4.23 -16.17
CA ALA A 1 11.41 -5.09 -15.31
C ALA A 1 12.31 -5.79 -14.30
N LEU A 2 11.91 -5.83 -13.02
CA LEU A 2 12.61 -6.60 -12.01
C LEU A 2 12.28 -8.09 -12.24
N VAL A 3 13.27 -8.89 -12.59
CA VAL A 3 13.09 -10.29 -13.01
C VAL A 3 14.15 -11.18 -12.38
N ALA A 4 13.79 -12.43 -12.09
CA ALA A 4 14.73 -13.41 -11.57
C ALA A 4 15.82 -13.71 -12.61
N SER A 5 17.09 -13.55 -12.20
CA SER A 5 18.26 -13.89 -13.03
C SER A 5 18.92 -15.22 -12.63
N GLY A 6 18.42 -15.90 -11.59
CA GLY A 6 18.96 -17.15 -11.08
C GLY A 6 18.16 -17.71 -9.90
N TYR A 7 18.65 -18.81 -9.31
CA TYR A 7 17.99 -19.49 -8.20
C TYR A 7 18.29 -18.89 -6.82
N CYS A 8 19.38 -18.11 -6.70
CA CYS A 8 19.79 -17.47 -5.46
C CYS A 8 19.98 -15.97 -5.66
N LEU A 9 19.71 -15.20 -4.60
CA LEU A 9 20.06 -13.79 -4.53
C LEU A 9 21.59 -13.64 -4.47
N PRO A 10 22.16 -12.57 -5.05
CA PRO A 10 23.59 -12.28 -4.93
C PRO A 10 24.03 -12.14 -3.47
N VAL A 11 25.25 -12.58 -3.15
CA VAL A 11 25.80 -12.41 -1.80
C VAL A 11 26.12 -10.94 -1.54
N ILE A 12 25.67 -10.43 -0.39
CA ILE A 12 26.04 -9.10 0.10
C ILE A 12 27.33 -9.27 0.92
N PRO A 13 28.43 -8.54 0.61
CA PRO A 13 29.68 -8.66 1.35
C PRO A 13 29.53 -8.21 2.81
N ALA A 14 30.44 -8.66 3.68
CA ALA A 14 30.45 -8.24 5.09
C ALA A 14 30.64 -6.72 5.20
N GLY A 15 29.71 -6.04 5.88
CA GLY A 15 29.65 -4.58 5.95
C GLY A 15 29.08 -3.89 4.71
N GLY A 16 28.60 -4.64 3.71
CA GLY A 16 27.94 -4.13 2.52
C GLY A 16 26.43 -3.97 2.67
N GLN A 17 25.81 -3.33 1.68
CA GLN A 17 24.36 -3.17 1.55
C GLN A 17 23.92 -3.47 0.11
N ALA A 18 22.65 -3.84 -0.05
CA ALA A 18 22.00 -3.94 -1.36
C ALA A 18 20.87 -2.92 -1.44
N GLU A 19 20.81 -2.18 -2.54
CA GLU A 19 19.75 -1.21 -2.83
C GLU A 19 18.93 -1.73 -4.02
N ILE A 20 17.61 -1.70 -3.88
CA ILE A 20 16.67 -2.11 -4.92
C ILE A 20 15.88 -0.87 -5.31
N VAL A 21 16.17 -0.33 -6.49
CA VAL A 21 15.46 0.81 -7.06
C VAL A 21 14.46 0.30 -8.09
N PHE A 22 13.19 0.59 -7.88
CA PHE A 22 12.13 0.28 -8.82
C PHE A 22 10.97 1.26 -8.65
N ASP A 23 10.27 1.53 -9.76
CA ASP A 23 9.05 2.34 -9.75
C ASP A 23 7.88 1.47 -9.29
N ALA A 24 7.23 1.89 -8.20
CA ALA A 24 6.09 1.20 -7.60
C ALA A 24 4.85 2.11 -7.61
N GLY A 25 3.77 1.66 -8.22
CA GLY A 25 2.50 2.40 -8.24
C GLY A 25 1.56 1.91 -9.33
N PHE A 26 0.37 2.51 -9.40
CA PHE A 26 -0.62 2.25 -10.45
C PHE A 26 -0.30 2.99 -11.77
N GLY A 27 0.47 4.08 -11.71
CA GLY A 27 0.94 4.85 -12.86
C GLY A 27 1.15 6.33 -12.53
N ASP A 28 1.60 7.11 -13.51
CA ASP A 28 2.05 8.50 -13.34
C ASP A 28 0.92 9.54 -13.31
N SER A 29 -0.34 9.12 -13.44
CA SER A 29 -1.48 10.03 -13.50
C SER A 29 -2.65 9.56 -12.65
N TRP A 30 -3.53 10.47 -12.25
CA TRP A 30 -4.72 10.10 -11.50
C TRP A 30 -5.63 9.11 -12.25
N ALA A 31 -5.66 9.18 -13.58
CA ALA A 31 -6.48 8.31 -14.42
C ALA A 31 -6.02 6.84 -14.43
N THR A 32 -4.80 6.53 -13.99
CA THR A 32 -4.30 5.15 -13.92
C THR A 32 -4.67 4.45 -12.60
N VAL A 33 -5.18 5.20 -11.62
CA VAL A 33 -5.63 4.64 -10.34
C VAL A 33 -6.99 3.94 -10.54
N PRO A 34 -7.19 2.73 -9.98
CA PRO A 34 -8.50 2.09 -9.97
C PRO A 34 -9.60 3.02 -9.42
N ALA A 35 -10.74 3.07 -10.12
CA ALA A 35 -11.80 4.04 -9.84
C ALA A 35 -12.38 3.92 -8.42
N ASP A 36 -12.41 2.71 -7.89
CA ASP A 36 -12.86 2.39 -6.53
C ASP A 36 -11.89 2.92 -5.47
N LEU A 37 -10.58 2.80 -5.69
CA LEU A 37 -9.55 3.38 -4.83
C LEU A 37 -9.57 4.91 -4.89
N ALA A 38 -9.70 5.48 -6.09
CA ALA A 38 -9.87 6.92 -6.28
C ALA A 38 -11.11 7.43 -5.51
N GLN A 39 -12.22 6.71 -5.58
CA GLN A 39 -13.44 7.08 -4.86
C GLN A 39 -13.28 6.99 -3.34
N ALA A 40 -12.62 5.94 -2.83
CA ALA A 40 -12.31 5.84 -1.40
C ALA A 40 -11.50 7.05 -0.90
N VAL A 41 -10.51 7.50 -1.67
CA VAL A 41 -9.73 8.70 -1.35
C VAL A 41 -10.60 9.95 -1.30
N MET A 42 -11.50 10.14 -2.28
CA MET A 42 -12.39 11.31 -2.32
C MET A 42 -13.35 11.35 -1.12
N ILE A 43 -13.93 10.22 -0.74
CA ILE A 43 -14.82 10.12 0.44
C ILE A 43 -14.05 10.50 1.72
N ILE A 44 -12.84 9.97 1.87
CA ILE A 44 -11.98 10.27 3.03
C ILE A 44 -11.60 11.76 3.05
N ALA A 45 -11.19 12.32 1.91
CA ALA A 45 -10.81 13.73 1.80
C ALA A 45 -11.96 14.67 2.17
N ALA A 46 -13.17 14.38 1.69
CA ALA A 46 -14.37 15.13 2.06
C ALA A 46 -14.63 15.07 3.58
N GLN A 47 -14.53 13.89 4.20
CA GLN A 47 -14.73 13.74 5.64
C GLN A 47 -13.73 14.58 6.47
N PHE A 48 -12.46 14.62 6.07
CA PHE A 48 -11.43 15.45 6.70
C PHE A 48 -11.70 16.95 6.51
N TYR A 49 -12.15 17.36 5.33
CA TYR A 49 -12.48 18.75 5.05
C TYR A 49 -13.69 19.25 5.86
N GLU A 50 -14.69 18.40 6.09
CA GLU A 50 -15.85 18.76 6.91
C GLU A 50 -15.50 18.75 8.41
N THR A 51 -14.66 17.83 8.87
CA THR A 51 -14.33 17.66 10.30
C THR A 51 -13.05 18.43 10.70
N ARG A 52 -13.05 19.75 10.52
CA ARG A 52 -11.84 20.60 10.69
C ARG A 52 -11.34 20.76 12.14
N GLY A 53 -12.03 20.19 13.13
CA GLY A 53 -11.69 20.30 14.56
C GLY A 53 -10.83 19.16 15.12
N GLY A 54 -10.45 18.20 14.28
CA GLY A 54 -9.78 16.98 14.71
C GLY A 54 -10.73 15.97 15.34
N VAL A 55 -10.53 14.70 15.01
CA VAL A 55 -11.16 13.59 15.74
C VAL A 55 -10.21 13.23 16.87
N SER A 56 -10.58 13.49 18.12
CA SER A 56 -9.85 12.94 19.27
C SER A 56 -10.07 11.43 19.32
N GLY A 57 -9.07 10.65 18.90
CA GLY A 57 -9.11 9.18 18.90
C GLY A 57 -8.91 8.57 17.51
N THR A 58 -9.20 7.26 17.39
CA THR A 58 -9.11 6.53 16.12
C THR A 58 -10.13 7.06 15.11
N VAL A 59 -9.67 7.51 13.94
CA VAL A 59 -10.56 7.84 12.83
C VAL A 59 -11.21 6.56 12.33
N ALA A 60 -12.48 6.35 12.66
CA ALA A 60 -13.27 5.28 12.08
C ALA A 60 -13.63 5.65 10.64
N PHE A 61 -13.10 4.89 9.69
CA PHE A 61 -13.53 5.02 8.30
C PHE A 61 -14.96 4.49 8.14
N PRO A 62 -15.79 5.10 7.29
CA PRO A 62 -17.10 4.54 6.94
C PRO A 62 -16.97 3.10 6.44
N ALA A 63 -17.93 2.25 6.80
CA ALA A 63 -17.91 0.82 6.42
C ALA A 63 -17.80 0.61 4.90
N GLU A 64 -18.37 1.52 4.12
CA GLU A 64 -18.28 1.54 2.65
C GLU A 64 -16.81 1.65 2.17
N VAL A 65 -16.06 2.60 2.73
CA VAL A 65 -14.64 2.82 2.41
C VAL A 65 -13.82 1.59 2.77
N ILE A 66 -14.09 0.98 3.93
CA ILE A 66 -13.41 -0.25 4.36
C ILE A 66 -13.69 -1.40 3.39
N ARG A 67 -14.93 -1.56 2.93
CA ARG A 67 -15.31 -2.60 1.97
C ARG A 67 -14.60 -2.42 0.63
N ILE A 68 -14.55 -1.19 0.12
CA ILE A 68 -13.91 -0.87 -1.16
C ILE A 68 -12.38 -1.04 -1.08
N LEU A 69 -11.77 -0.75 0.08
CA LEU A 69 -10.33 -0.94 0.28
C LEU A 69 -9.91 -2.38 0.63
N ALA A 70 -10.86 -3.26 0.96
CA ALA A 70 -10.58 -4.65 1.31
C ALA A 70 -9.69 -5.41 0.31
N PRO A 71 -9.94 -5.38 -1.03
CA PRO A 71 -9.10 -6.08 -2.01
C PRO A 71 -7.67 -5.55 -2.10
N TYR A 72 -7.41 -4.31 -1.70
CA TYR A 72 -6.08 -3.68 -1.74
C TYR A 72 -5.25 -3.93 -0.48
N ARG A 73 -5.79 -4.64 0.52
CA ARG A 73 -5.09 -4.92 1.77
C ARG A 73 -4.09 -6.06 1.57
N ASN A 74 -2.87 -5.84 2.03
CA ASN A 74 -1.87 -6.90 2.14
C ASN A 74 -2.30 -7.94 3.19
N LEU A 75 -2.90 -9.04 2.74
CA LEU A 75 -3.22 -10.18 3.60
C LEU A 75 -1.96 -11.04 3.78
N ARG A 76 -1.41 -11.04 5.00
CA ARG A 76 -0.30 -11.92 5.37
C ARG A 76 -0.88 -13.17 6.05
N LEU A 77 -0.98 -14.25 5.28
CA LEU A 77 -1.48 -15.55 5.76
C LEU A 77 -0.39 -16.42 6.41
N ILE A 78 0.88 -16.02 6.26
CA ILE A 78 2.04 -16.79 6.70
C ILE A 78 2.54 -16.26 8.04
N ALA A 79 2.15 -16.91 9.12
CA ALA A 79 2.78 -16.75 10.43
C ALA A 79 4.02 -17.66 10.48
N GLY A 80 5.16 -17.17 9.96
CA GLY A 80 6.50 -17.71 10.18
C GLY A 80 6.65 -19.23 10.29
N GLY A 81 6.78 -19.91 9.14
CA GLY A 81 7.38 -21.25 9.11
C GLY A 81 8.86 -21.14 9.44
N ARG A 82 9.22 -21.34 10.71
CA ARG A 82 10.60 -21.60 11.13
C ARG A 82 10.89 -23.07 10.82
N SER A 83 11.86 -23.31 9.95
CA SER A 83 12.63 -24.56 9.88
C SER A 83 14.09 -24.19 10.14
#